data_AF-X1TTF2-F1
#
_entry.id   AF-X1TTF2-F1
#
_cell.length_a   1.000
_cell.length_b   1.000
_cell.length_c   1.000
_cell.angle_alpha   90.00
_cell.angle_beta   90.00
_cell.angle_gamma   90.00
#
_symmetry.space_group_name_H-M   'P 1'
#
loop_
_entity.id
_entity.type
_entity.pdbx_description
1 polymer ?
#
loop_
_entity_poly.entity_id
_entity_poly.type
_entity_poly.pdbx_seq_one_letter_code
_entity_poly.pdbx_strand_id
1 'polypeptide(L)'
;ADFLIGYRTHPHVDQGEVGQQAAKIMSFLIKNKVKPVMKIKKLPALLPGESSVEARSKLVERIKELEKREGILSASFFIGYSLADIKEVGPCAIVVTKQDKQLAEFEANRFAQLMWDLRNEFVLKTLTVNKGINQTLATSGGPILFVDTGDCFWAGGGGDVPFFLHSFIKKGVKNAVIAVIVDPKAVDECIKAQVGGQLTLSLGGKIDWINARPIVVTGTVKAISEGKYWGQDFQFTEKQIDMGPTAVLDV
;
A
#
# COMPACT_ATOMS: atom_id res chain seq x y z
N ALA A 1 19.28 15.43 7.69
CA ALA A 1 19.50 15.36 6.23
C ALA A 1 19.57 16.78 5.67
N ASP A 2 20.45 17.05 4.71
CA ASP A 2 20.53 18.36 4.05
C ASP A 2 19.36 18.60 3.07
N PHE A 3 18.84 17.52 2.46
CA PHE A 3 17.63 17.55 1.64
C PHE A 3 16.93 16.18 1.65
N LEU A 4 15.69 16.15 1.18
CA LEU A 4 14.89 14.94 0.99
C LEU A 4 14.30 14.93 -0.43
N ILE A 5 14.09 13.74 -0.97
CA ILE A 5 13.31 13.51 -2.18
C ILE A 5 12.42 12.29 -2.00
N GLY A 6 11.14 12.42 -2.36
CA GLY A 6 10.15 11.36 -2.27
C GLY A 6 9.89 10.70 -3.62
N TYR A 7 9.39 9.46 -3.57
CA TYR A 7 8.83 8.78 -4.74
C TYR A 7 7.57 9.50 -5.23
N ARG A 8 7.31 9.39 -6.53
CA ARG A 8 6.21 10.10 -7.22
C ARG A 8 5.10 9.15 -7.65
N THR A 9 5.42 7.87 -7.81
CA THR A 9 4.48 6.85 -8.30
C THR A 9 3.86 6.05 -7.16
N HIS A 10 2.64 5.56 -7.33
CA HIS A 10 1.98 4.60 -6.44
C HIS A 10 1.14 3.64 -7.31
N PRO A 11 1.53 2.36 -7.48
CA PRO A 11 2.66 1.67 -6.83
C PRO A 11 4.02 2.28 -7.16
N HIS A 12 4.99 2.11 -6.25
CA HIS A 12 6.32 2.66 -6.40
C HIS A 12 7.11 1.88 -7.46
N VAL A 13 7.29 2.50 -8.62
CA VAL A 13 8.09 1.99 -9.75
C VAL A 13 9.24 2.93 -10.14
N ASP A 14 9.37 4.07 -9.44
CA ASP A 14 10.33 5.13 -9.73
C ASP A 14 11.50 5.19 -8.72
N GLN A 15 11.76 4.12 -7.97
CA GLN A 15 12.80 4.12 -6.93
C GLN A 15 14.19 4.37 -7.53
N GLY A 16 14.50 3.77 -8.68
CA GLY A 16 15.79 3.91 -9.35
C GLY A 16 16.01 5.32 -9.87
N GLU A 17 15.00 5.89 -10.54
CA GLU A 17 15.01 7.24 -11.09
C GLU A 17 15.17 8.29 -9.98
N VAL A 18 14.41 8.16 -8.89
CA VAL A 18 14.51 9.06 -7.73
C VAL A 18 15.87 8.94 -7.04
N GLY A 19 16.42 7.73 -6.92
CA GLY A 19 17.76 7.51 -6.41
C GLY A 19 18.84 8.20 -7.26
N GLN A 20 18.75 8.09 -8.58
CA GLN A 20 19.66 8.79 -9.50
C GLN A 20 19.52 10.32 -9.38
N GLN A 21 18.31 10.84 -9.23
CA GLN A 21 18.08 12.26 -9.03
C GLN A 21 18.70 12.76 -7.72
N ALA A 22 18.52 12.02 -6.62
CA ALA A 22 19.14 12.32 -5.33
C ALA A 22 20.68 12.40 -5.46
N ALA A 23 21.29 11.42 -6.15
CA ALA A 23 22.73 11.39 -6.39
C ALA A 23 23.23 12.60 -7.21
N LYS A 24 22.48 13.01 -8.24
CA LYS A 24 22.79 14.20 -9.04
C LYS A 24 22.75 15.48 -8.21
N ILE A 25 21.72 15.65 -7.38
CA ILE A 25 21.59 16.80 -6.47
C ILE A 25 22.76 16.81 -5.47
N MET A 26 23.03 15.68 -4.82
CA MET A 26 24.14 15.56 -3.87
C MET A 26 25.49 15.90 -4.50
N SER A 27 25.78 15.36 -5.69
CA SER A 27 27.00 15.69 -6.45
C SER A 27 27.08 17.19 -6.77
N PHE A 28 25.97 17.83 -7.17
CA PHE A 28 25.92 19.26 -7.43
C PHE A 28 26.26 20.08 -6.17
N LEU A 29 25.65 19.75 -5.03
CA LEU A 29 25.86 20.46 -3.77
C LEU A 29 27.32 20.38 -3.31
N ILE A 30 27.94 19.20 -3.39
CA ILE A 30 29.35 18.98 -3.02
C ILE A 30 30.29 19.76 -3.94
N LYS A 31 30.15 19.61 -5.27
CA LYS A 31 31.05 20.25 -6.25
C LYS A 31 31.03 21.77 -6.15
N ASN A 32 29.85 22.35 -5.93
CA ASN A 32 29.66 23.80 -5.90
C ASN A 32 29.73 24.38 -4.49
N LYS A 33 29.95 23.55 -3.45
CA LYS A 33 29.95 23.94 -2.03
C LYS A 33 28.70 24.73 -1.63
N VAL A 34 27.55 24.32 -2.18
CA VAL A 34 26.24 24.96 -1.94
C VAL A 34 25.56 24.27 -0.76
N LYS A 35 25.04 25.05 0.20
CA LYS A 35 24.18 24.54 1.28
C LYS A 35 22.71 24.70 0.88
N PRO A 36 21.96 23.60 0.65
CA PRO A 36 20.57 23.68 0.24
C PRO A 36 19.70 24.28 1.34
N VAL A 37 18.55 24.85 0.95
CA VAL A 37 17.48 25.19 1.89
C VAL A 37 16.28 24.29 1.61
N MET A 38 15.93 23.47 2.59
CA MET A 38 14.75 22.63 2.56
C MET A 38 13.65 23.24 3.43
N LYS A 39 12.43 23.33 2.88
CA LYS A 39 11.23 23.73 3.62
C LYS A 39 10.18 22.63 3.54
N ILE A 40 9.65 22.29 4.71
CA ILE A 40 8.58 21.30 4.88
C ILE A 40 7.35 22.05 5.35
N LYS A 41 6.23 21.86 4.65
CA LYS A 41 4.92 22.37 5.06
C LYS A 41 3.99 21.19 5.31
N LYS A 42 3.76 20.90 6.59
CA LYS A 42 2.83 19.86 7.05
C LYS A 42 1.39 20.37 7.03
N LEU A 43 0.45 19.51 6.68
CA LEU A 43 -0.98 19.79 6.74
C LEU A 43 -1.60 19.12 7.98
N PRO A 44 -2.62 19.72 8.60
CA PRO A 44 -3.36 19.13 9.70
C PRO A 44 -4.45 18.18 9.18
N ALA A 45 -4.05 17.10 8.50
CA ALA A 45 -4.96 16.14 7.90
C ALA A 45 -4.42 14.71 7.98
N LEU A 46 -5.32 13.75 7.84
CA LEU A 46 -5.00 12.37 7.50
C LEU A 46 -5.56 12.12 6.11
N LEU A 47 -4.70 11.64 5.21
CA LEU A 47 -5.10 11.25 3.86
C LEU A 47 -4.97 9.73 3.73
N PRO A 48 -5.85 9.09 2.96
CA PRO A 48 -5.79 7.64 2.78
C PRO A 48 -4.52 7.24 2.01
N GLY A 49 -3.89 6.15 2.44
CA GLY A 49 -2.68 5.62 1.82
C GLY A 49 -2.90 5.19 0.37
N GLU A 50 -3.95 4.41 0.12
CA GLU A 50 -4.50 4.21 -1.21
C GLU A 50 -5.43 5.38 -1.57
N SER A 51 -5.23 6.00 -2.73
CA SER A 51 -5.97 7.22 -3.08
C SER A 51 -6.17 7.35 -4.57
N SER A 52 -7.03 8.31 -4.97
CA SER A 52 -7.28 8.68 -6.36
C SER A 52 -5.99 8.95 -7.15
N VAL A 53 -5.92 8.36 -8.35
CA VAL A 53 -4.84 8.57 -9.33
C VAL A 53 -4.88 9.99 -9.87
N GLU A 54 -6.08 10.54 -10.08
CA GLU A 54 -6.30 11.89 -10.58
C GLU A 54 -5.74 12.95 -9.61
N ALA A 55 -6.08 12.84 -8.32
CA ALA A 55 -5.59 13.77 -7.30
C ALA A 55 -4.05 13.71 -7.17
N ARG A 56 -3.45 12.52 -7.19
CA ARG A 56 -1.99 12.35 -7.17
C ARG A 56 -1.32 12.93 -8.41
N SER A 57 -1.91 12.74 -9.59
CA SER A 57 -1.34 13.21 -10.85
C SER A 57 -1.16 14.73 -10.86
N LYS A 58 -2.14 15.47 -10.32
CA LYS A 58 -2.04 16.94 -10.14
C LYS A 58 -0.86 17.34 -9.24
N LEU A 59 -0.57 16.57 -8.17
CA LEU A 59 0.60 16.82 -7.32
C LEU A 59 1.92 16.51 -8.04
N VAL A 60 1.95 15.44 -8.85
CA VAL A 60 3.14 15.08 -9.65
C VAL A 60 3.42 16.11 -10.74
N GLU A 61 2.38 16.63 -11.39
CA GLU A 61 2.49 17.76 -12.33
C GLU A 61 3.09 18.98 -11.64
N ARG A 62 2.62 19.30 -10.44
CA ARG A 62 3.17 20.40 -9.63
C ARG A 62 4.65 20.23 -9.30
N ILE A 63 5.10 19.00 -9.00
CA ILE A 63 6.54 18.71 -8.83
C ILE A 63 7.30 19.02 -10.12
N LYS A 64 6.81 18.54 -11.28
CA LYS A 64 7.47 18.75 -12.58
C LYS A 64 7.59 20.24 -12.93
N GLU A 65 6.60 21.06 -12.58
CA GLU A 65 6.66 22.51 -12.76
C GLU A 65 7.71 23.16 -11.87
N LEU A 66 7.72 22.81 -10.58
CA LEU A 66 8.67 23.36 -9.60
C LEU A 66 10.11 23.04 -9.98
N GLU A 67 10.38 21.82 -10.43
CA GLU A 67 11.72 21.38 -10.81
C GLU A 67 12.27 22.04 -12.09
N LYS A 68 11.40 22.67 -12.91
CA LYS A 68 11.82 23.49 -14.05
C LYS A 68 12.21 24.91 -13.64
N ARG A 69 11.81 25.36 -12.44
CA ARG A 69 12.04 26.72 -11.99
C ARG A 69 13.48 26.90 -11.51
N GLU A 70 14.09 27.99 -11.95
CA GLU A 70 15.43 28.35 -11.49
C GLU A 70 15.48 28.48 -9.96
N GLY A 71 16.55 27.94 -9.36
CA GLY A 71 16.79 27.98 -7.92
C GLY A 71 16.21 26.80 -7.15
N ILE A 72 15.25 26.04 -7.71
CA ILE A 72 14.70 24.82 -7.11
C ILE A 72 15.58 23.62 -7.49
N LEU A 73 15.89 22.76 -6.53
CA LEU A 73 16.62 21.51 -6.70
C LEU A 73 15.68 20.30 -6.80
N SER A 74 14.66 20.27 -5.95
CA SER A 74 13.62 19.24 -5.96
C SER A 74 12.36 19.72 -5.26
N ALA A 75 11.25 19.08 -5.60
CA ALA A 75 10.01 19.16 -4.84
C ALA A 75 9.49 17.74 -4.60
N SER A 76 8.79 17.54 -3.48
CA SER A 76 8.21 16.24 -3.13
C SER A 76 6.97 16.43 -2.28
N PHE A 77 6.08 15.45 -2.28
CA PHE A 77 5.02 15.35 -1.29
C PHE A 77 5.10 14.00 -0.60
N PHE A 78 4.66 13.95 0.64
CA PHE A 78 4.43 12.72 1.38
C PHE A 78 2.97 12.74 1.83
N ILE A 79 2.23 11.66 1.56
CA ILE A 79 0.84 11.52 2.01
C ILE A 79 0.78 11.19 3.52
N GLY A 80 1.88 10.67 4.07
CA GLY A 80 1.95 10.17 5.43
C GLY A 80 1.31 8.79 5.57
N TYR A 81 1.68 8.06 6.62
CA TYR A 81 1.05 6.78 6.95
C TYR A 81 -0.01 7.01 8.02
N SER A 82 -1.27 7.12 7.59
CA SER A 82 -2.39 7.56 8.43
C SER A 82 -2.76 6.62 9.58
N LEU A 83 -2.20 5.40 9.58
CA LEU A 83 -2.43 4.39 10.63
C LEU A 83 -1.37 4.43 11.74
N ALA A 84 -0.35 5.28 11.64
CA ALA A 84 0.64 5.44 12.71
C ALA A 84 0.15 6.37 13.82
N ASP A 85 0.17 5.87 15.06
CA ASP A 85 -0.07 6.67 16.27
C ASP A 85 1.20 7.43 16.69
N ILE A 86 1.57 8.43 15.91
CA ILE A 86 2.72 9.30 16.18
C ILE A 86 2.36 10.77 15.97
N LYS A 87 3.03 11.66 16.70
CA LYS A 87 2.80 13.12 16.58
C LYS A 87 3.07 13.65 15.17
N GLU A 88 4.04 13.06 14.48
CA GLU A 88 4.50 13.49 13.16
C GLU A 88 3.58 13.04 12.02
N VAL A 89 2.54 12.23 12.28
CA VAL A 89 1.61 11.70 11.26
C VAL A 89 0.95 12.79 10.42
N GLY A 90 0.75 12.51 9.13
CA GLY A 90 0.03 13.36 8.19
C GLY A 90 0.85 13.79 6.97
N PRO A 91 0.21 14.41 5.98
CA PRO A 91 0.85 14.74 4.73
C PRO A 91 1.67 16.03 4.82
N CYS A 92 2.69 16.14 3.97
CA CYS A 92 3.49 17.34 3.84
C CYS A 92 3.97 17.58 2.41
N ALA A 93 4.17 18.86 2.09
CA ALA A 93 4.90 19.31 0.91
C ALA A 93 6.35 19.63 1.31
N ILE A 94 7.30 19.26 0.47
CA ILE A 94 8.72 19.60 0.64
C ILE A 94 9.21 20.31 -0.62
N VAL A 95 9.89 21.44 -0.44
CA VAL A 95 10.61 22.12 -1.51
C VAL A 95 12.05 22.35 -1.06
N VAL A 96 12.98 22.00 -1.93
CA VAL A 96 14.43 22.16 -1.74
C VAL A 96 14.94 23.15 -2.76
N THR A 97 15.55 24.24 -2.30
CA THR A 97 16.22 25.22 -3.16
C THR A 97 17.73 25.17 -2.97
N LYS A 98 18.46 25.76 -3.91
CA LYS A 98 19.92 25.88 -3.84
C LYS A 98 20.34 26.62 -2.57
N GLN A 99 19.78 27.81 -2.31
CA GLN A 99 20.13 28.68 -1.18
C GLN A 99 18.98 29.61 -0.75
N ASP A 100 17.92 29.73 -1.56
CA ASP A 100 16.88 30.74 -1.38
C ASP A 100 15.79 30.25 -0.42
N LYS A 101 15.82 30.79 0.80
CA LYS A 101 14.86 30.50 1.86
C LYS A 101 13.47 31.04 1.58
N GLN A 102 13.35 32.21 0.95
CA GLN A 102 12.06 32.83 0.66
C GLN A 102 11.34 32.07 -0.44
N LEU A 103 12.06 31.70 -1.50
CA LEU A 103 11.54 30.86 -2.57
C LEU A 103 11.08 29.50 -2.04
N ALA A 104 11.91 28.84 -1.23
CA ALA A 104 11.56 27.53 -0.66
C ALA A 104 10.27 27.60 0.17
N GLU A 105 10.13 28.64 0.99
CA GLU A 105 8.97 28.82 1.87
C GLU A 105 7.70 29.18 1.09
N PHE A 106 7.83 30.09 0.12
CA PHE A 106 6.72 30.47 -0.74
C PHE A 106 6.18 29.28 -1.54
N GLU A 107 7.05 28.50 -2.18
CA GLU A 107 6.62 27.36 -2.98
C GLU A 107 6.14 26.17 -2.14
N ALA A 108 6.74 25.92 -0.97
CA ALA A 108 6.24 24.90 -0.05
C ALA A 108 4.84 25.24 0.46
N ASN A 109 4.56 26.51 0.79
CA ASN A 109 3.22 26.95 1.20
C ASN A 109 2.21 26.79 0.06
N ARG A 110 2.55 27.19 -1.17
CA ARG A 110 1.66 27.01 -2.34
C ARG A 110 1.42 25.55 -2.67
N PHE A 111 2.45 24.71 -2.58
CA PHE A 111 2.29 23.28 -2.85
C PHE A 111 1.43 22.60 -1.78
N ALA A 112 1.64 22.94 -0.51
CA ALA A 112 0.76 22.48 0.57
C ALA A 112 -0.68 22.98 0.43
N GLN A 113 -0.89 24.21 -0.07
CA GLN A 113 -2.24 24.70 -0.35
C GLN A 113 -2.92 23.87 -1.44
N LEU A 114 -2.22 23.52 -2.52
CA LEU A 114 -2.76 22.61 -3.53
C LEU A 114 -3.15 21.25 -2.93
N MET A 115 -2.27 20.67 -2.08
CA MET A 115 -2.59 19.43 -1.37
C MET A 115 -3.83 19.57 -0.49
N TRP A 116 -3.98 20.71 0.19
CA TRP A 116 -5.13 21.00 1.02
C TRP A 116 -6.40 21.12 0.19
N ASP A 117 -6.37 21.84 -0.93
CA ASP A 117 -7.53 22.03 -1.80
C ASP A 117 -8.02 20.70 -2.39
N LEU A 118 -7.09 19.81 -2.75
CA LEU A 118 -7.38 18.47 -3.27
C LEU A 118 -7.76 17.44 -2.19
N ARG A 119 -7.73 17.78 -0.90
CA ARG A 119 -7.84 16.79 0.21
C ARG A 119 -9.03 15.84 0.11
N ASN A 120 -10.18 16.32 -0.37
CA ASN A 120 -11.40 15.51 -0.50
C ASN A 120 -11.39 14.64 -1.78
N GLU A 121 -10.55 14.97 -2.76
CA GLU A 121 -10.39 14.18 -3.99
C GLU A 121 -9.50 12.95 -3.77
N PHE A 122 -8.73 12.88 -2.67
CA PHE A 122 -7.90 11.70 -2.36
C PHE A 122 -8.72 10.45 -2.05
N VAL A 123 -10.00 10.57 -1.70
CA VAL A 123 -10.82 9.42 -1.31
C VAL A 123 -10.97 8.44 -2.48
N LEU A 124 -10.55 7.18 -2.27
CA LEU A 124 -10.76 6.11 -3.23
C LEU A 124 -12.22 5.65 -3.19
N LYS A 125 -12.88 5.62 -4.34
CA LYS A 125 -14.23 5.08 -4.46
C LYS A 125 -14.16 3.58 -4.71
N THR A 126 -14.51 2.79 -3.70
CA THR A 126 -14.54 1.33 -3.80
C THR A 126 -15.98 0.79 -3.81
N LEU A 127 -16.15 -0.41 -4.33
CA LEU A 127 -17.40 -1.15 -4.19
C LEU A 127 -17.45 -1.78 -2.79
N THR A 128 -18.64 -1.82 -2.20
CA THR A 128 -18.88 -2.75 -1.08
C THR A 128 -18.66 -4.17 -1.58
N VAL A 129 -18.11 -5.06 -0.74
CA VAL A 129 -17.88 -6.47 -1.06
C VAL A 129 -19.10 -7.16 -1.68
N ASN A 130 -20.29 -6.95 -1.10
CA ASN A 130 -21.54 -7.53 -1.63
C ASN A 130 -21.86 -7.08 -3.07
N LYS A 131 -21.66 -5.80 -3.39
CA LYS A 131 -21.84 -5.28 -4.75
C LYS A 131 -20.80 -5.86 -5.69
N GLY A 132 -19.53 -5.93 -5.27
CA GLY A 132 -18.46 -6.53 -6.07
C GLY A 132 -18.73 -7.99 -6.41
N ILE A 133 -19.18 -8.79 -5.43
CA ILE A 133 -19.57 -10.20 -5.65
C ILE A 133 -20.76 -10.30 -6.60
N ASN A 134 -21.81 -9.50 -6.40
CA ASN A 134 -22.98 -9.52 -7.28
C ASN A 134 -22.61 -9.16 -8.73
N GLN A 135 -21.76 -8.16 -8.91
CA GLN A 135 -21.27 -7.76 -10.23
C GLN A 135 -20.44 -8.88 -10.88
N THR A 136 -19.59 -9.54 -10.10
CA THR A 136 -18.78 -10.69 -10.55
C THR A 136 -19.65 -11.84 -11.02
N LEU A 137 -20.66 -12.23 -10.23
CA LEU A 137 -21.59 -13.31 -10.58
C LEU A 137 -22.43 -13.00 -11.82
N ALA A 138 -22.64 -11.72 -12.14
CA ALA A 138 -23.36 -11.27 -13.33
C ALA A 138 -22.46 -11.10 -14.57
N THR A 139 -21.14 -11.17 -14.41
CA THR A 139 -20.18 -10.97 -15.49
C THR A 139 -19.76 -12.33 -16.07
N SER A 140 -19.67 -12.42 -17.40
CA SER A 140 -19.11 -13.60 -18.08
C SER A 140 -17.63 -13.36 -18.45
N GLY A 141 -16.77 -14.32 -18.08
CA GLY A 141 -15.37 -14.38 -18.50
C GLY A 141 -14.34 -13.81 -17.52
N GLY A 142 -13.07 -14.21 -17.75
CA GLY A 142 -11.87 -13.73 -17.06
C GLY A 142 -11.72 -14.13 -15.59
N PRO A 143 -10.49 -14.20 -15.06
CA PRO A 143 -10.28 -14.19 -13.62
C PRO A 143 -10.65 -12.79 -13.08
N ILE A 144 -11.40 -12.75 -11.98
CA ILE A 144 -11.73 -11.50 -11.28
C ILE A 144 -10.92 -11.46 -9.99
N LEU A 145 -10.11 -10.40 -9.85
CA LEU A 145 -9.32 -10.15 -8.66
C LEU A 145 -10.06 -9.21 -7.72
N PHE A 146 -10.31 -9.67 -6.50
CA PHE A 146 -10.72 -8.83 -5.39
C PHE A 146 -9.49 -8.43 -4.60
N VAL A 147 -9.32 -7.13 -4.35
CA VAL A 147 -8.22 -6.60 -3.54
C VAL A 147 -8.77 -6.17 -2.20
N ASP A 148 -8.24 -6.75 -1.13
CA ASP A 148 -8.57 -6.36 0.24
C ASP A 148 -7.71 -5.16 0.65
N THR A 149 -8.31 -3.97 0.60
CA THR A 149 -7.65 -2.73 1.00
C THR A 149 -7.75 -2.48 2.50
N GLY A 150 -8.60 -3.23 3.21
CA GLY A 150 -8.84 -3.09 4.64
C GLY A 150 -7.85 -3.89 5.49
N ASP A 151 -7.38 -5.03 4.98
CA ASP A 151 -6.42 -5.90 5.66
C ASP A 151 -5.17 -6.17 4.81
N CYS A 152 -4.50 -5.09 4.41
CA CYS A 152 -3.33 -5.13 3.54
C CYS A 152 -2.02 -5.24 4.34
N PHE A 153 -1.27 -6.34 4.15
CA PHE A 153 0.05 -6.57 4.75
C PHE A 153 1.01 -5.39 4.59
N TRP A 154 1.04 -4.79 3.39
CA TRP A 154 1.91 -3.66 3.06
C TRP A 154 1.57 -2.38 3.81
N ALA A 155 0.31 -2.27 4.27
CA ALA A 155 -0.19 -1.17 5.07
C ALA A 155 -0.24 -1.50 6.57
N GLY A 156 0.37 -2.61 7.01
CA GLY A 156 0.38 -3.03 8.41
C GLY A 156 -0.82 -3.86 8.87
N GLY A 157 -1.64 -4.36 7.93
CA GLY A 157 -2.72 -5.31 8.22
C GLY A 157 -2.21 -6.66 8.72
N GLY A 158 -3.04 -7.35 9.50
CA GLY A 158 -2.73 -8.67 10.07
C GLY A 158 -2.86 -9.80 9.06
N GLY A 159 -3.63 -9.60 7.99
CA GLY A 159 -3.90 -10.58 6.94
C GLY A 159 -4.81 -11.72 7.36
N ASP A 160 -5.50 -11.59 8.49
CA ASP A 160 -6.34 -12.63 9.08
C ASP A 160 -7.83 -12.32 9.00
N VAL A 161 -8.25 -11.19 8.45
CA VAL A 161 -9.66 -10.79 8.34
C VAL A 161 -10.38 -11.67 7.29
N PRO A 162 -11.28 -12.60 7.68
CA PRO A 162 -11.86 -13.57 6.76
C PRO A 162 -13.13 -13.04 6.08
N PHE A 163 -13.22 -11.72 5.83
CA PHE A 163 -14.46 -11.08 5.39
C PHE A 163 -14.91 -11.54 4.00
N PHE A 164 -13.97 -11.65 3.06
CA PHE A 164 -14.23 -12.18 1.72
C PHE A 164 -14.64 -13.66 1.77
N LEU A 165 -13.93 -14.48 2.54
CA LEU A 165 -14.26 -15.89 2.71
C LEU A 165 -15.68 -16.07 3.25
N HIS A 166 -16.02 -15.36 4.32
CA HIS A 166 -17.37 -15.37 4.90
C HIS A 166 -18.44 -14.97 3.87
N SER A 167 -18.17 -13.90 3.12
CA SER A 167 -19.11 -13.39 2.10
C SER A 167 -19.29 -14.35 0.93
N PHE A 168 -18.21 -15.02 0.50
CA PHE A 168 -18.22 -15.98 -0.59
C PHE A 168 -19.03 -17.23 -0.22
N ILE A 169 -18.80 -17.78 0.97
CA ILE A 169 -19.57 -18.91 1.51
C ILE A 169 -21.05 -18.55 1.59
N LYS A 170 -21.39 -17.40 2.20
CA LYS A 170 -22.78 -16.94 2.36
C LYS A 170 -23.52 -16.75 1.04
N LYS A 171 -22.81 -16.33 -0.01
CA LYS A 171 -23.37 -16.13 -1.35
C LYS A 171 -23.26 -17.37 -2.24
N GLY A 172 -22.68 -18.47 -1.75
CA GLY A 172 -22.49 -19.70 -2.52
C GLY A 172 -21.56 -19.52 -3.71
N VAL A 173 -20.59 -18.60 -3.63
CA VAL A 173 -19.58 -18.42 -4.68
C VAL A 173 -18.76 -19.71 -4.83
N LYS A 174 -18.59 -20.17 -6.07
CA LYS A 174 -17.82 -21.36 -6.42
C LYS A 174 -16.65 -20.97 -7.32
N ASN A 175 -15.65 -21.85 -7.44
CA ASN A 175 -14.45 -21.63 -8.24
C ASN A 175 -13.73 -20.31 -7.89
N ALA A 176 -13.52 -20.10 -6.59
CA ALA A 176 -12.85 -18.94 -6.04
C ALA A 176 -11.74 -19.37 -5.09
N VAL A 177 -10.69 -18.56 -5.01
CA VAL A 177 -9.57 -18.76 -4.09
C VAL A 177 -9.42 -17.51 -3.24
N ILE A 178 -9.33 -17.69 -1.93
CA ILE A 178 -8.83 -16.66 -1.03
C ILE A 178 -7.33 -16.87 -0.94
N ALA A 179 -6.54 -15.89 -1.39
CA ALA A 179 -5.11 -16.05 -1.57
C ALA A 179 -4.37 -16.35 -0.26
N VAL A 180 -4.67 -15.59 0.79
CA VAL A 180 -4.01 -15.73 2.10
C VAL A 180 -5.02 -15.42 3.21
N ILE A 181 -4.98 -16.23 4.27
CA ILE A 181 -5.50 -15.90 5.60
C ILE A 181 -4.40 -16.29 6.60
N VAL A 182 -3.89 -15.34 7.37
CA VAL A 182 -2.85 -15.60 8.37
C VAL A 182 -3.46 -16.33 9.57
N ASP A 183 -3.17 -17.62 9.66
CA ASP A 183 -3.66 -18.44 10.77
C ASP A 183 -2.71 -19.61 11.07
N PRO A 184 -1.62 -19.39 11.83
CA PRO A 184 -0.62 -20.43 12.12
C PRO A 184 -1.23 -21.68 12.77
N LYS A 185 -2.23 -21.50 13.64
CA LYS A 185 -2.91 -22.63 14.30
C LYS A 185 -3.69 -23.48 13.29
N ALA A 186 -4.38 -22.85 12.35
CA ALA A 186 -5.10 -23.59 11.30
C ALA A 186 -4.13 -24.37 10.40
N VAL A 187 -2.97 -23.78 10.08
CA VAL A 187 -1.92 -24.47 9.32
C VAL A 187 -1.42 -25.71 10.08
N ASP A 188 -1.10 -25.59 11.37
CA ASP A 188 -0.64 -26.72 12.18
C ASP A 188 -1.65 -27.89 12.20
N GLU A 189 -2.94 -27.58 12.33
CA GLU A 189 -4.00 -28.60 12.30
C GLU A 189 -4.16 -29.24 10.92
N CYS A 190 -4.06 -28.45 9.83
CA CYS A 190 -4.02 -29.00 8.47
C CYS A 190 -2.81 -29.92 8.25
N ILE A 191 -1.64 -29.56 8.79
CA ILE A 191 -0.44 -30.40 8.73
C ILE A 191 -0.67 -31.72 9.46
N LYS A 192 -1.26 -31.70 10.66
CA LYS A 192 -1.59 -32.93 11.40
C LYS A 192 -2.58 -33.82 10.64
N ALA A 193 -3.58 -33.21 9.99
CA ALA A 193 -4.59 -33.93 9.22
C ALA A 193 -4.05 -34.53 7.90
N GLN A 194 -2.92 -34.03 7.39
CA GLN A 194 -2.29 -34.40 6.13
C GLN A 194 -3.15 -34.10 4.89
N VAL A 195 -2.53 -34.11 3.71
CA VAL A 195 -3.25 -33.93 2.43
C VAL A 195 -4.30 -35.03 2.27
N GLY A 196 -5.53 -34.63 1.94
CA GLY A 196 -6.70 -35.50 1.86
C GLY A 196 -7.50 -35.62 3.16
N GLY A 197 -6.96 -35.17 4.30
CA GLY A 197 -7.66 -35.12 5.57
C GLY A 197 -8.79 -34.08 5.57
N GLN A 198 -9.93 -34.44 6.18
CA GLN A 198 -11.04 -33.52 6.41
C GLN A 198 -11.05 -33.07 7.88
N LEU A 199 -11.26 -31.78 8.11
CA LEU A 199 -11.27 -31.19 9.45
C LEU A 199 -12.17 -29.96 9.51
N THR A 200 -12.67 -29.68 10.71
CA THR A 200 -13.39 -28.45 11.03
C THR A 200 -12.46 -27.48 11.74
N LEU A 201 -12.34 -26.27 11.21
CA LEU A 201 -11.43 -25.23 11.69
C LEU A 201 -12.17 -23.93 11.96
N SER A 202 -11.64 -23.18 12.92
CA SER A 202 -11.97 -21.78 13.13
C SER A 202 -10.88 -20.93 12.49
N LEU A 203 -11.20 -20.24 11.38
CA LEU A 203 -10.25 -19.53 10.51
C LEU A 203 -10.31 -18.02 10.67
N GLY A 204 -9.13 -17.39 10.74
CA GLY A 204 -8.96 -15.93 10.71
C GLY A 204 -9.56 -15.21 11.91
N GLY A 205 -9.51 -13.88 11.92
CA GLY A 205 -10.12 -13.00 12.93
C GLY A 205 -9.62 -13.21 14.36
N LYS A 206 -8.38 -13.69 14.52
CA LYS A 206 -7.69 -13.96 15.80
C LYS A 206 -6.72 -12.84 16.17
N ILE A 207 -6.18 -12.13 15.18
CA ILE A 207 -5.28 -10.99 15.32
C ILE A 207 -6.11 -9.71 15.33
N ASP A 208 -6.83 -9.42 14.23
CA ASP A 208 -7.77 -8.30 14.18
C ASP A 208 -9.16 -8.69 14.73
N TRP A 209 -9.23 -8.79 16.05
CA TRP A 209 -10.48 -9.02 16.77
C TRP A 209 -11.38 -7.76 16.85
N ILE A 210 -10.95 -6.62 16.31
CA ILE A 210 -11.78 -5.41 16.28
C ILE A 210 -12.71 -5.50 15.06
N ASN A 211 -12.14 -5.80 13.89
CA ASN A 211 -12.87 -5.80 12.62
C ASN A 211 -13.42 -7.16 12.22
N ALA A 212 -12.87 -8.26 12.76
CA ALA A 212 -13.25 -9.61 12.39
C ALA A 212 -13.52 -10.53 13.57
N ARG A 213 -14.21 -11.63 13.29
CA ARG A 213 -14.30 -12.80 14.16
C ARG A 213 -13.93 -14.04 13.36
N PRO A 214 -13.39 -15.08 14.01
CA PRO A 214 -13.11 -16.33 13.33
C PRO A 214 -14.38 -16.93 12.74
N ILE A 215 -14.24 -17.54 11.57
CA ILE A 215 -15.34 -18.29 10.94
C ILE A 215 -15.08 -19.79 11.04
N VAL A 216 -16.12 -20.55 11.35
CA VAL A 216 -16.03 -22.01 11.41
C VAL A 216 -16.32 -22.59 10.02
N VAL A 217 -15.41 -23.39 9.51
CA VAL A 217 -15.54 -24.08 8.22
C VAL A 217 -15.11 -25.54 8.35
N THR A 218 -15.70 -26.41 7.55
CA THR A 218 -15.25 -27.79 7.39
C THR A 218 -14.71 -27.92 5.98
N GLY A 219 -13.49 -28.44 5.85
CA GLY A 219 -12.85 -28.55 4.54
C GLY A 219 -11.86 -29.70 4.46
N THR A 220 -11.33 -29.90 3.27
CA THR A 220 -10.33 -30.93 2.97
C THR A 220 -8.99 -30.28 2.66
N VAL A 221 -7.91 -30.78 3.27
CA VAL A 221 -6.55 -30.30 3.00
C VAL A 221 -6.14 -30.75 1.59
N LYS A 222 -5.87 -29.79 0.70
CA LYS A 222 -5.50 -30.05 -0.70
C LYS A 222 -4.00 -30.04 -0.93
N ALA A 223 -3.28 -29.19 -0.20
CA ALA A 223 -1.84 -29.06 -0.32
C ALA A 223 -1.25 -28.53 0.99
N ILE A 224 -0.01 -28.90 1.25
CA ILE A 224 0.84 -28.36 2.32
C ILE A 224 2.18 -28.00 1.67
N SER A 225 2.74 -26.84 2.00
CA SER A 225 4.04 -26.39 1.51
C SER A 225 4.80 -25.60 2.57
N GLU A 226 6.08 -25.34 2.32
CA GLU A 226 6.89 -24.42 3.15
C GLU A 226 6.54 -22.94 2.94
N GLY A 227 5.62 -22.61 2.03
CA GLY A 227 5.23 -21.22 1.71
C GLY A 227 6.31 -20.37 1.05
N LYS A 228 7.34 -21.01 0.48
CA LYS A 228 8.45 -20.33 -0.21
C LYS A 228 8.23 -20.31 -1.72
N TYR A 229 8.40 -19.14 -2.33
CA TYR A 229 8.33 -18.99 -3.79
C TYR A 229 9.19 -17.81 -4.27
N TRP A 230 9.52 -17.79 -5.56
CA TRP A 230 10.24 -16.68 -6.17
C TRP A 230 9.25 -15.66 -6.71
N GLY A 231 9.42 -14.39 -6.33
CA GLY A 231 8.63 -13.29 -6.85
C GLY A 231 8.85 -13.12 -8.35
N GLN A 232 7.75 -12.99 -9.10
CA GLN A 232 7.77 -12.78 -10.56
C GLN A 232 7.27 -11.38 -10.95
N ASP A 233 6.99 -10.51 -9.98
CA ASP A 233 6.47 -9.16 -10.22
C ASP A 233 7.57 -8.10 -10.15
N PHE A 234 7.23 -6.87 -10.56
CA PHE A 234 8.13 -5.73 -10.64
C PHE A 234 8.73 -5.29 -9.28
N GLN A 235 8.18 -5.72 -8.14
CA GLN A 235 8.68 -5.36 -6.81
C GLN A 235 9.60 -6.44 -6.21
N PHE A 236 9.36 -7.70 -6.55
CA PHE A 236 10.04 -8.88 -5.98
C PHE A 236 10.77 -9.73 -7.01
N THR A 237 11.00 -9.21 -8.21
CA THR A 237 11.84 -9.86 -9.22
C THR A 237 13.16 -10.28 -8.56
N GLU A 238 13.49 -11.57 -8.66
CA GLU A 238 14.71 -12.18 -8.09
C GLU A 238 14.79 -12.17 -6.55
N LYS A 239 13.67 -12.01 -5.84
CA LYS A 239 13.60 -12.22 -4.40
C LYS A 239 12.81 -13.48 -4.08
N GLN A 240 13.37 -14.31 -3.20
CA GLN A 240 12.62 -15.38 -2.57
C GLN A 240 11.73 -14.79 -1.49
N ILE A 241 10.44 -15.10 -1.56
CA ILE A 241 9.45 -14.78 -0.54
C ILE A 241 9.24 -16.02 0.30
N ASP A 242 9.17 -15.84 1.62
CA ASP A 242 8.89 -16.88 2.60
C ASP A 242 7.69 -16.46 3.43
N MET A 243 6.56 -17.15 3.23
CA MET A 243 5.32 -16.94 3.98
C MET A 243 5.19 -17.88 5.19
N GLY A 244 6.19 -18.74 5.42
CA GLY A 244 6.13 -19.84 6.37
C GLY A 244 5.25 -21.01 5.93
N PRO A 245 5.15 -22.07 6.74
CA PRO A 245 4.31 -23.22 6.44
C PRO A 245 2.90 -22.81 6.02
N THR A 246 2.41 -23.37 4.93
CA THR A 246 1.14 -22.98 4.29
C THR A 246 0.33 -24.21 3.96
N ALA A 247 -0.98 -24.16 4.20
CA ALA A 247 -1.92 -25.21 3.82
C ALA A 247 -3.05 -24.65 2.97
N VAL A 248 -3.43 -25.37 1.92
CA VAL A 248 -4.61 -25.07 1.09
C VAL A 248 -5.77 -25.91 1.60
N LEU A 249 -6.82 -25.24 2.08
CA LEU A 249 -8.06 -25.87 2.56
C LEU A 249 -9.19 -25.60 1.56
N ASP A 250 -9.83 -26.67 1.09
CA ASP A 250 -11.00 -26.63 0.21
C ASP A 250 -12.28 -26.78 1.05
N VAL A 251 -13.13 -25.74 1.06
CA VAL A 251 -14.27 -25.55 1.97
C VAL A 251 -15.62 -25.50 1.25
#